data_AF-A0A4U1L2E5-F1
#
_entry.id   AF-A0A4U1L2E5-F1
#
_cell.length_a   1.000
_cell.length_b   1.000
_cell.length_c   1.000
_cell.angle_alpha   90.00
_cell.angle_beta   90.00
_cell.angle_gamma   90.00
#
_symmetry.space_group_name_H-M   'P 1'
#
loop_
_entity.id
_entity.type
_entity.pdbx_description
1 polymer ?
#
loop_
_entity_poly.entity_id
_entity_poly.type
_entity_poly.pdbx_seq_one_letter_code
_entity_poly.pdbx_strand_id
1 'polypeptide(L)'
;MAHSRPKRFTNWYLREWLGTLGVSQADLVGKTDLSKTTISLLVNARQDYDPTIVQTIADALNVRPYELLMQPEDAMALRRLRKDAIEVVEHSGKLEAARGTGTDG
;
A
#
# COMPACT_ATOMS: atom_id res chain seq x y z
N MET A 1 -28.85 -1.10 -22.12
CA MET A 1 -28.42 -2.46 -21.70
C MET A 1 -27.20 -2.33 -20.80
N ALA A 2 -27.36 -2.51 -19.49
CA ALA A 2 -26.24 -2.44 -18.55
C ALA A 2 -25.34 -3.67 -18.76
N HIS A 3 -24.12 -3.45 -19.24
CA HIS A 3 -23.12 -4.51 -19.32
C HIS A 3 -22.70 -4.82 -17.89
N SER A 4 -23.27 -5.90 -17.32
CA SER A 4 -22.74 -6.48 -16.09
C SER A 4 -21.34 -6.99 -16.42
N ARG A 5 -20.35 -6.15 -16.12
CA ARG A 5 -18.94 -6.49 -16.30
C ARG A 5 -18.66 -7.68 -15.39
N PRO A 6 -17.94 -8.72 -15.87
CA PRO A 6 -17.57 -9.85 -15.04
C PRO A 6 -16.87 -9.33 -13.77
N LYS A 7 -17.21 -9.91 -12.61
CA LYS A 7 -16.71 -9.59 -11.28
C LYS A 7 -15.18 -9.78 -11.24
N ARG A 8 -14.45 -8.79 -11.76
CA ARG A 8 -13.00 -8.80 -11.87
C ARG A 8 -12.48 -8.02 -10.68
N PHE A 9 -11.48 -8.60 -10.02
CA PHE A 9 -10.74 -8.10 -8.86
C PHE A 9 -11.32 -8.46 -7.48
N THR A 10 -11.14 -9.74 -7.12
CA THR A 10 -11.24 -10.26 -5.74
C THR A 10 -10.07 -9.83 -4.85
N ASN A 11 -9.08 -9.11 -5.39
CA ASN A 11 -7.87 -8.69 -4.66
C ASN A 11 -8.06 -7.26 -4.11
N TRP A 12 -9.02 -7.12 -3.19
CA TRP A 12 -9.31 -5.84 -2.52
C TRP A 12 -9.36 -6.03 -1.02
N TYR A 13 -8.33 -5.55 -0.34
CA TYR A 13 -8.11 -5.81 1.08
C TYR A 13 -8.35 -4.57 1.95
N LEU A 14 -9.21 -3.64 1.50
CA LEU A 14 -9.40 -2.36 2.19
C LEU A 14 -9.87 -2.54 3.63
N ARG A 15 -10.75 -3.51 3.90
CA ARG A 15 -11.24 -3.77 5.26
C ARG A 15 -10.10 -4.18 6.19
N GLU A 16 -9.24 -5.07 5.72
CA GLU A 16 -8.09 -5.60 6.41
C GLU A 16 -7.05 -4.49 6.66
N TRP A 17 -6.85 -3.63 5.66
CA TRP A 17 -6.01 -2.43 5.78
C TRP A 17 -6.52 -1.44 6.83
N LEU A 18 -7.83 -1.16 6.84
CA LEU A 18 -8.43 -0.30 7.87
C LEU A 18 -8.24 -0.87 9.27
N GLY A 19 -8.44 -2.19 9.43
CA GLY A 19 -8.18 -2.88 10.70
C GLY A 19 -6.71 -2.82 11.13
N THR A 20 -5.79 -3.03 10.18
CA THR A 20 -4.34 -3.01 10.45
C THR A 20 -3.84 -1.62 10.82
N LEU A 21 -4.36 -0.57 10.18
CA LEU A 21 -3.95 0.81 10.42
C LEU A 21 -4.73 1.50 11.54
N GLY A 22 -5.75 0.84 12.11
CA GLY A 22 -6.64 1.44 13.11
C GLY A 22 -7.45 2.63 12.57
N VAL A 23 -7.73 2.65 11.26
CA VAL A 23 -8.44 3.75 10.58
C VAL A 23 -9.92 3.40 10.46
N SER A 24 -10.81 4.26 10.95
CA SER A 24 -12.25 4.05 10.80
C SER A 24 -12.74 4.46 9.40
N GLN A 25 -13.93 3.99 9.01
CA GLN A 25 -14.58 4.47 7.77
C GLN A 25 -14.86 5.98 7.82
N ALA A 26 -15.13 6.54 9.01
CA ALA A 26 -15.35 7.97 9.19
C ALA A 26 -14.06 8.77 8.97
N ASP A 27 -12.92 8.25 9.43
CA ASP A 27 -11.61 8.87 9.16
C ASP A 27 -11.31 8.86 7.66
N LEU A 28 -11.65 7.77 6.97
CA LEU A 28 -11.45 7.68 5.52
C LEU A 28 -12.34 8.67 4.75
N VAL A 29 -13.58 8.91 5.22
CA VAL A 29 -14.45 9.96 4.68
C VAL A 29 -13.81 11.34 4.91
N GLY A 30 -13.19 11.59 6.06
CA GLY A 30 -12.52 12.86 6.34
C GLY A 30 -11.23 13.08 5.53
N LYS A 31 -10.60 12.00 5.05
CA LYS A 31 -9.34 12.04 4.29
C LYS A 31 -9.51 11.97 2.77
N THR A 32 -10.74 11.79 2.29
CA THR A 32 -11.03 11.62 0.87
C THR A 32 -12.28 12.42 0.48
N ASP A 33 -12.44 12.72 -0.80
CA ASP A 33 -13.66 13.36 -1.32
C ASP A 33 -14.79 12.34 -1.56
N LEU A 34 -14.65 11.10 -1.07
CA LEU A 34 -15.62 10.03 -1.29
C LEU A 34 -16.77 10.11 -0.28
N SER A 35 -17.98 9.84 -0.77
CA SER A 35 -19.15 9.79 0.10
C SER A 35 -19.06 8.63 1.10
N LYS A 36 -19.71 8.78 2.26
CA LYS A 36 -19.85 7.70 3.27
C LYS A 36 -20.44 6.42 2.66
N THR A 37 -21.40 6.56 1.75
CA THR A 37 -22.01 5.42 1.05
C THR A 37 -20.99 4.72 0.16
N THR A 38 -20.21 5.47 -0.61
CA THR A 38 -19.14 4.95 -1.47
C THR A 38 -18.10 4.20 -0.65
N ILE A 39 -17.62 4.78 0.45
CA ILE A 39 -16.65 4.11 1.34
C ILE A 39 -17.21 2.82 1.92
N SER A 40 -18.46 2.83 2.41
CA SER A 40 -19.10 1.62 2.91
C SER A 40 -19.19 0.52 1.83
N LEU A 41 -19.54 0.89 0.60
CA LEU A 41 -19.60 -0.08 -0.50
C LEU A 41 -18.23 -0.64 -0.86
N LEU A 42 -17.20 0.21 -0.88
CA LEU A 42 -15.82 -0.20 -1.14
C LEU A 42 -15.30 -1.14 -0.03
N VAL A 43 -15.48 -0.79 1.24
CA VAL A 43 -15.02 -1.62 2.39
C VAL A 43 -15.72 -2.98 2.44
N ASN A 44 -16.95 -3.06 1.93
CA ASN A 44 -17.71 -4.30 1.85
C ASN A 44 -17.54 -5.05 0.51
N ALA A 45 -16.64 -4.60 -0.37
CA ALA A 45 -16.44 -5.15 -1.71
C ALA A 45 -17.77 -5.30 -2.51
N ARG A 46 -18.70 -4.36 -2.30
CA ARG A 46 -20.02 -4.30 -2.97
C ARG A 46 -20.02 -3.41 -4.21
N GLN A 47 -19.00 -2.57 -4.37
CA GLN A 47 -18.77 -1.76 -5.55
C GLN A 47 -17.37 -2.05 -6.08
N ASP A 48 -17.24 -2.14 -7.40
CA ASP A 48 -15.95 -2.19 -8.06
C ASP A 48 -15.18 -0.88 -7.82
N TYR A 49 -13.86 -0.99 -7.78
CA TYR A 49 -12.96 0.14 -7.75
C TYR A 49 -12.30 0.32 -9.12
N ASP A 50 -11.98 1.57 -9.43
CA ASP A 50 -11.14 1.93 -10.57
C ASP A 50 -9.77 2.41 -10.07
N PRO A 51 -8.78 2.58 -10.96
CA PRO A 51 -7.45 3.05 -10.57
C PRO A 51 -7.44 4.39 -9.83
N THR A 52 -8.41 5.28 -10.09
CA THR A 52 -8.53 6.57 -9.40
C THR A 52 -8.91 6.34 -7.94
N ILE A 53 -9.90 5.49 -7.67
CA ILE A 53 -10.28 5.11 -6.30
C ILE A 53 -9.10 4.47 -5.57
N VAL A 54 -8.37 3.54 -6.22
CA VAL A 54 -7.20 2.91 -5.60
C VAL A 54 -6.17 3.97 -5.21
N GLN A 55 -5.86 4.90 -6.11
CA GLN A 55 -4.91 5.97 -5.85
C GLN A 55 -5.36 6.86 -4.69
N THR A 56 -6.61 7.34 -4.71
CA THR A 56 -7.17 8.19 -3.65
C THR A 56 -7.13 7.51 -2.28
N ILE A 57 -7.51 6.24 -2.19
CA ILE A 57 -7.46 5.49 -0.93
C ILE A 57 -6.01 5.25 -0.49
N ALA A 58 -5.11 4.96 -1.41
CA ALA A 58 -3.70 4.72 -1.11
C ALA A 58 -3.05 5.98 -0.52
N ASP A 59 -3.32 7.14 -1.11
CA ASP A 59 -2.82 8.43 -0.63
C ASP A 59 -3.38 8.75 0.77
N ALA A 60 -4.69 8.55 0.99
CA ALA A 60 -5.33 8.78 2.29
C ALA A 60 -4.78 7.88 3.41
N LEU A 61 -4.35 6.67 3.07
CA LEU A 61 -3.80 5.69 4.02
C LEU A 61 -2.26 5.73 4.08
N ASN A 62 -1.60 6.57 3.28
CA ASN A 62 -0.15 6.61 3.14
C ASN A 62 0.46 5.23 2.80
N VAL A 63 -0.15 4.55 1.84
CA VAL A 63 0.32 3.29 1.26
C VAL A 63 0.51 3.43 -0.24
N ARG A 64 1.17 2.46 -0.87
CA ARG A 64 1.28 2.39 -2.33
C ARG A 64 0.01 1.74 -2.91
N PRO A 65 -0.44 2.15 -4.12
CA PRO A 65 -1.63 1.57 -4.75
C PRO A 65 -1.63 0.04 -4.84
N TYR A 66 -0.48 -0.56 -5.17
CA TYR A 66 -0.36 -2.03 -5.27
C TYR A 66 -0.51 -2.74 -3.92
N GLU A 67 -0.25 -2.07 -2.79
CA GLU A 67 -0.36 -2.66 -1.45
C GLU A 67 -1.82 -2.89 -1.07
N LEU A 68 -2.75 -2.07 -1.56
CA LEU A 68 -4.19 -2.28 -1.38
C LEU A 68 -4.73 -3.52 -2.12
N LEU A 69 -3.94 -4.05 -3.05
CA LEU A 69 -4.27 -5.23 -3.87
C LEU A 69 -3.66 -6.53 -3.30
N MET A 70 -3.12 -6.48 -2.07
CA MET A 70 -2.60 -7.62 -1.33
C MET A 70 -2.96 -7.51 0.16
N GLN A 71 -2.77 -8.60 0.90
CA GLN A 71 -2.97 -8.59 2.36
C GLN A 71 -2.00 -7.60 3.03
N PRO A 72 -2.41 -6.92 4.12
CA PRO A 72 -1.52 -6.00 4.83
C PRO A 72 -0.24 -6.67 5.34
N GLU A 73 -0.33 -7.94 5.77
CA GLU A 73 0.83 -8.71 6.22
C GLU A 73 1.88 -8.87 5.11
N ASP A 74 1.44 -9.25 3.91
CA ASP A 74 2.30 -9.43 2.74
C ASP A 74 2.96 -8.11 2.33
N ALA A 75 2.19 -7.01 2.30
CA ALA A 75 2.71 -5.69 1.98
C ALA A 75 3.76 -5.24 3.01
N MET A 76 3.50 -5.46 4.29
CA MET A 76 4.46 -5.13 5.35
C MET A 76 5.72 -6.01 5.28
N ALA A 77 5.58 -7.29 4.93
CA ALA A 77 6.72 -8.17 4.68
C ALA A 77 7.57 -7.68 3.50
N LEU A 78 6.91 -7.26 2.41
CA LEU A 78 7.59 -6.69 1.25
C LEU A 78 8.32 -5.38 1.58
N ARG A 79 7.73 -4.51 2.41
CA ARG A 79 8.38 -3.29 2.91
C ARG A 79 9.64 -3.61 3.71
N ARG A 80 9.56 -4.59 4.62
CA ARG A 80 10.72 -5.04 5.42
C ARG A 80 11.82 -5.58 4.52
N LEU A 81 11.49 -6.52 3.63
CA LEU A 81 12.46 -7.09 2.68
C LEU A 81 13.17 -6.01 1.86
N ARG A 82 12.43 -5.03 1.35
CA ARG A 82 13.01 -3.91 0.60
C ARG A 82 13.96 -3.07 1.46
N LYS A 83 13.58 -2.78 2.71
CA LYS A 83 14.42 -2.02 3.64
C LYS A 83 15.71 -2.78 3.93
N ASP A 84 15.62 -4.05 4.26
CA ASP A 84 16.78 -4.89 4.59
C ASP A 84 17.74 -5.01 3.41
N ALA A 85 17.22 -5.16 2.20
CA ALA A 85 18.03 -5.19 0.98
C ALA A 85 18.80 -3.88 0.74
N ILE A 86 18.18 -2.73 0.99
CA ILE A 86 18.84 -1.41 0.88
C ILE A 86 19.95 -1.29 1.94
N GLU A 87 19.68 -1.69 3.18
CA GLU A 87 20.65 -1.63 4.28
C GLU A 87 21.89 -2.50 4.00
N VAL A 88 21.72 -3.69 3.45
CA VAL A 88 22.83 -4.57 3.04
C VAL A 88 23.72 -3.89 1.99
N VAL A 89 23.12 -3.23 0.98
CA VAL A 89 23.87 -2.52 -0.06
C VAL A 89 24.62 -1.32 0.51
N GLU A 90 23.96 -0.53 1.36
CA GLU A 90 24.59 0.62 2.03
C GLU A 90 25.75 0.20 2.93
N HIS A 91 25.60 -0.89 3.69
CA HIS A 91 26.67 -1.41 4.54
C HIS A 91 27.86 -1.91 3.71
N SER A 92 27.58 -2.63 2.62
CA SER A 92 28.62 -3.10 1.69
C SER A 92 29.40 -1.93 1.08
N GLY A 93 28.71 -0.88 0.63
CA GLY A 93 29.36 0.32 0.09
C GLY A 93 30.25 1.05 1.11
N LYS A 94 29.81 1.12 2.38
CA LYS A 94 30.61 1.71 3.48
C LYS A 94 31.88 0.90 3.76
N LEU A 95 31.80 -0.43 3.72
CA LEU A 95 32.96 -1.30 3.91
C LEU A 95 34.00 -1.13 2.80
N GLU A 96 33.57 -1.05 1.54
CA GLU A 96 34.46 -0.81 0.40
C GLU A 96 35.10 0.59 0.46
N ALA A 97 34.33 1.62 0.82
CA ALA A 97 34.88 2.97 1.02
C ALA A 97 35.91 3.03 2.15
N ALA A 98 35.68 2.33 3.27
CA ALA A 98 36.63 2.26 4.38
C ALA A 98 37.93 1.55 3.97
N ARG A 99 37.86 0.49 3.15
CA ARG A 99 39.04 -0.24 2.64
C ARG A 99 39.89 0.60 1.67
N GLY A 100 39.27 1.47 0.87
CA GLY A 100 39.96 2.32 -0.11
C GLY A 100 40.75 3.51 0.47
N THR A 101 40.60 3.80 1.77
CA THR A 101 41.28 4.96 2.42
C THR A 101 42.62 4.62 3.09
N GLY A 102 43.10 3.38 2.97
CA GLY A 102 44.25 2.87 3.73
C GLY A 102 45.56 2.63 2.97
N THR A 103 45.70 3.03 1.70
CA THR A 103 46.86 2.64 0.85
C THR A 103 47.62 3.77 0.18
N ASP A 104 47.67 4.97 0.76
CA ASP A 104 48.62 6.02 0.36
C ASP A 104 49.50 6.40 1.57
N GLY A 105 50.61 5.67 1.75
CA GLY A 105 51.61 5.92 2.80
C GLY A 105 52.94 5.25 2.48
#